data_AF-A0A8T4ZQJ7-F1
#
_entry.id   AF-A0A8T4ZQJ7-F1
#
_cell.length_a   1.000
_cell.length_b   1.000
_cell.length_c   1.000
_cell.angle_alpha   90.00
_cell.angle_beta   90.00
_cell.angle_gamma   90.00
#
_symmetry.space_group_name_H-M   'P 1'
#
loop_
_entity.id
_entity.type
_entity.pdbx_description
1 polymer ?
#
loop_
_entity_poly.entity_id
_entity_poly.type
_entity_poly.pdbx_seq_one_letter_code
_entity_poly.pdbx_strand_id
1 'polypeptide(L)'
;MRKLTKDDILKGKNRRETLYIREYDAEVVIRPLTDGELTDLFSFIGNLPIREDGTPDLSKMDISTNFEVLRRAASMGLIEPKLTVEELASMIFGVPEFIGAKVLEISGVVPEEESKKKE
;
A
#
# COMPACT_ATOMS: atom_id res chain seq x y z
N MET A 1 -23.22 -0.52 18.49
CA MET A 1 -21.86 -0.72 17.93
C MET A 1 -21.35 -2.09 18.35
N ARG A 2 -20.83 -2.88 17.41
CA ARG A 2 -20.17 -4.15 17.71
C ARG A 2 -18.77 -3.87 18.28
N LYS A 3 -18.35 -4.61 19.32
CA LYS A 3 -16.96 -4.58 19.82
C LYS A 3 -16.12 -5.58 19.02
N LEU A 4 -14.89 -5.18 18.67
CA LEU A 4 -13.94 -6.09 18.03
C LEU A 4 -13.47 -7.14 19.05
N THR A 5 -13.38 -8.39 18.61
CA THR A 5 -12.69 -9.45 19.36
C THR A 5 -11.19 -9.42 19.08
N LYS A 6 -10.41 -10.09 19.93
CA LYS A 6 -8.97 -10.30 19.66
C LYS A 6 -8.75 -10.95 18.29
N ASP A 7 -9.58 -11.93 17.92
CA ASP A 7 -9.53 -12.58 16.62
C ASP A 7 -9.85 -11.64 15.47
N ASP A 8 -10.84 -10.75 15.63
CA ASP A 8 -11.17 -9.74 14.61
C ASP A 8 -9.97 -8.83 14.33
N ILE A 9 -9.24 -8.41 15.37
CA ILE A 9 -8.06 -7.54 15.26
C ILE A 9 -6.91 -8.28 14.57
N LEU A 10 -6.56 -9.47 15.04
CA LEU A 10 -5.41 -10.23 14.51
C LEU A 10 -5.64 -10.73 13.07
N LYS A 11 -6.90 -10.88 12.65
CA LYS A 11 -7.26 -11.25 11.27
C LYS A 11 -7.42 -10.06 10.34
N GLY A 12 -7.27 -8.81 10.82
CA GLY A 12 -7.40 -7.62 9.98
C GLY A 12 -6.54 -7.65 8.72
N LYS A 13 -5.31 -8.19 8.82
CA LYS A 13 -4.39 -8.39 7.69
C LYS A 13 -4.87 -9.38 6.62
N ASN A 14 -5.89 -10.18 6.93
CA ASN A 14 -6.47 -11.16 6.00
C ASN A 14 -7.59 -10.55 5.16
N ARG A 15 -7.95 -9.28 5.37
CA ARG A 15 -8.82 -8.54 4.45
C ARG A 15 -8.16 -8.56 3.07
N ARG A 16 -8.92 -8.97 2.07
CA ARG A 16 -8.50 -9.00 0.66
C ARG A 16 -9.39 -8.07 -0.13
N GLU A 17 -8.81 -7.35 -1.06
CA GLU A 17 -9.51 -6.48 -1.99
C GLU A 17 -9.05 -6.78 -3.41
N THR A 18 -10.01 -6.80 -4.32
CA THR A 18 -9.74 -6.95 -5.75
C THR A 18 -9.49 -5.57 -6.34
N LEU A 19 -8.33 -5.38 -6.94
CA LEU A 19 -7.93 -4.15 -7.61
C LEU A 19 -7.88 -4.40 -9.12
N TYR A 20 -8.68 -3.64 -9.87
CA TYR A 20 -8.63 -3.66 -11.34
C TYR A 20 -7.46 -2.83 -11.86
N ILE A 21 -6.69 -3.39 -12.79
CA ILE A 21 -5.54 -2.78 -13.45
C ILE A 21 -5.89 -2.56 -14.92
N ARG A 22 -6.09 -1.29 -15.29
CA ARG A 22 -6.55 -0.88 -16.62
C ARG A 22 -5.57 -1.29 -17.71
N GLU A 23 -4.27 -1.19 -17.45
CA GLU A 23 -3.20 -1.45 -18.42
C GLU A 23 -3.14 -2.92 -18.85
N TYR A 24 -3.67 -3.83 -18.01
CA TYR A 24 -3.76 -5.25 -18.30
C TYR A 24 -5.19 -5.72 -18.59
N ASP A 25 -6.19 -4.85 -18.44
CA ASP A 25 -7.61 -5.19 -18.44
C ASP A 25 -7.92 -6.42 -17.55
N ALA A 26 -7.31 -6.44 -16.36
CA ALA A 26 -7.30 -7.59 -15.47
C ALA A 26 -7.34 -7.17 -14.00
N GLU A 27 -7.52 -8.13 -13.10
CA GLU A 27 -7.62 -7.90 -11.66
C GLU A 27 -6.47 -8.55 -10.90
N VAL A 28 -6.09 -7.93 -9.79
CA VAL A 28 -5.17 -8.47 -8.80
C VAL A 28 -5.80 -8.44 -7.41
N VAL A 29 -5.28 -9.23 -6.49
CA VAL A 29 -5.74 -9.25 -5.09
C VAL A 29 -4.69 -8.60 -4.20
N ILE A 30 -5.10 -7.59 -3.43
CA ILE A 30 -4.26 -6.88 -2.47
C ILE A 30 -4.79 -7.04 -1.03
N ARG A 31 -3.95 -6.75 -0.04
CA ARG A 31 -4.31 -6.69 1.38
C ARG A 31 -3.68 -5.46 2.06
N PRO A 32 -4.21 -5.01 3.21
CA PRO A 32 -3.52 -4.02 4.02
C PRO A 32 -2.23 -4.59 4.61
N LEU A 33 -1.29 -3.70 4.84
CA LEU A 33 -0.07 -3.93 5.59
C LEU A 33 -0.36 -3.78 7.09
N THR A 34 0.37 -4.55 7.87
CA THR A 34 0.38 -4.45 9.33
C THR A 34 1.29 -3.32 9.80
N ASP A 35 1.11 -2.89 11.05
CA ASP A 35 1.97 -1.89 11.71
C ASP A 35 3.47 -2.24 11.62
N GLY A 36 3.83 -3.52 11.83
CA GLY A 36 5.21 -3.98 11.69
C GLY A 36 5.75 -3.89 10.25
N GLU A 37 4.93 -4.25 9.26
CA GLU A 37 5.33 -4.17 7.84
C GLU A 37 5.48 -2.72 7.37
N LEU A 38 4.62 -1.82 7.85
CA LEU A 38 4.77 -0.39 7.62
C LEU A 38 6.04 0.16 8.28
N THR A 39 6.32 -0.25 9.51
CA THR A 39 7.56 0.12 10.21
C THR A 39 8.79 -0.33 9.42
N ASP A 40 8.80 -1.57 8.94
CA ASP A 40 9.89 -2.12 8.11
C ASP A 40 10.03 -1.35 6.78
N LEU A 41 8.90 -1.06 6.13
CA LEU A 41 8.86 -0.31 4.87
C LEU A 41 9.45 1.11 5.03
N PHE A 42 9.08 1.83 6.09
CA PHE A 42 9.53 3.20 6.31
C PHE A 42 10.95 3.30 6.89
N SER A 43 11.39 2.28 7.63
CA SER A 43 12.77 2.20 8.14
C SER A 43 13.80 2.22 7.02
N PHE A 44 13.44 1.72 5.84
CA PHE A 44 14.28 1.74 4.65
C PHE A 44 14.60 3.17 4.15
N ILE A 45 13.71 4.12 4.38
CA ILE A 45 13.76 5.47 3.78
C ILE A 45 14.62 6.44 4.62
N GLY A 46 15.00 6.04 5.84
CA GLY A 46 15.71 6.91 6.77
C GLY A 46 14.79 7.95 7.43
N ASN A 47 15.31 9.14 7.70
CA ASN A 47 14.69 10.11 8.60
C ASN A 47 13.58 10.93 7.90
N LEU A 48 12.40 10.33 7.72
CA LEU A 48 11.20 11.05 7.29
C LEU A 48 10.59 11.83 8.45
N PRO A 49 10.16 13.08 8.23
CA PRO A 49 9.35 13.78 9.23
C PRO A 49 8.03 13.04 9.42
N ILE A 50 7.61 12.91 10.68
CA ILE A 50 6.36 12.28 11.08
C ILE A 50 5.29 13.37 11.23
N ARG A 51 4.08 13.09 10.77
CA ARG A 51 2.89 13.94 10.95
C ARG A 51 2.37 13.83 12.38
N GLU A 52 1.45 14.71 12.76
CA GLU A 52 0.85 14.71 14.10
C GLU A 52 0.06 13.43 14.42
N ASP A 53 -0.39 12.70 13.39
CA ASP A 53 -1.12 11.43 13.52
C ASP A 53 -0.18 10.20 13.64
N GLY A 54 1.13 10.41 13.66
CA GLY A 54 2.13 9.33 13.74
C GLY A 54 2.49 8.69 12.40
N THR A 55 1.87 9.12 11.28
CA THR A 55 2.20 8.62 9.94
C THR A 55 3.38 9.39 9.33
N PRO A 56 4.20 8.77 8.46
CA PRO A 56 5.26 9.48 7.74
C PRO A 56 4.72 10.51 6.75
N ASP A 57 5.38 11.67 6.68
CA ASP A 57 5.06 12.69 5.70
C ASP A 57 5.72 12.40 4.34
N LEU A 58 5.01 11.63 3.52
CA LEU A 58 5.45 11.23 2.18
C LEU A 58 5.64 12.41 1.21
N SER A 59 5.07 13.58 1.50
CA SER A 59 5.13 14.77 0.62
C SER A 59 6.54 15.37 0.49
N LYS A 60 7.42 15.05 1.45
CA LYS A 60 8.80 15.57 1.49
C LYS A 60 9.83 14.59 0.94
N MET A 61 9.36 13.48 0.37
CA MET A 61 10.21 12.45 -0.20
C MET A 61 10.62 12.82 -1.63
N ASP A 62 11.85 12.49 -2.02
CA ASP A 62 12.23 12.58 -3.42
C ASP A 62 11.51 11.52 -4.27
N ILE A 63 11.41 11.79 -5.58
CA ILE A 63 10.61 10.97 -6.50
C ILE A 63 11.15 9.54 -6.59
N SER A 64 12.48 9.36 -6.61
CA SER A 64 13.09 8.01 -6.69
C SER A 64 12.76 7.17 -5.47
N THR A 65 12.90 7.74 -4.29
CA THR A 65 12.57 7.07 -3.02
C THR A 65 11.08 6.77 -2.96
N ASN A 66 10.21 7.69 -3.40
CA ASN A 66 8.77 7.44 -3.45
C ASN A 66 8.40 6.24 -4.33
N PHE A 67 9.00 6.12 -5.52
CA PHE A 67 8.78 4.96 -6.38
C PHE A 67 9.24 3.65 -5.74
N GLU A 68 10.38 3.66 -5.05
CA GLU A 68 10.86 2.47 -4.36
C GLU A 68 9.93 2.04 -3.23
N VAL A 69 9.43 2.99 -2.44
CA VAL A 69 8.47 2.75 -1.36
C VAL A 69 7.19 2.14 -1.87
N LEU A 70 6.61 2.73 -2.93
CA LEU A 70 5.39 2.21 -3.52
C LEU A 70 5.60 0.80 -4.08
N ARG A 71 6.73 0.54 -4.76
CA ARG A 71 7.04 -0.80 -5.29
C ARG A 71 7.21 -1.83 -4.17
N ARG A 72 7.85 -1.47 -3.06
CA ARG A 72 8.00 -2.35 -1.89
C ARG A 72 6.65 -2.61 -1.23
N ALA A 73 5.83 -1.58 -1.06
CA ALA A 73 4.46 -1.70 -0.54
C ALA A 73 3.63 -2.65 -1.43
N ALA A 74 3.71 -2.51 -2.75
CA ALA A 74 3.07 -3.42 -3.69
C ALA A 74 3.54 -4.86 -3.50
N SER A 75 4.85 -5.13 -3.39
CA SER A 75 5.36 -6.49 -3.19
C SER A 75 4.88 -7.12 -1.87
N MET A 76 4.73 -6.32 -0.81
CA MET A 76 4.24 -6.79 0.49
C MET A 76 2.73 -7.04 0.51
N GLY A 77 1.96 -6.17 -0.16
CA GLY A 77 0.49 -6.18 -0.13
C GLY A 77 -0.18 -6.99 -1.24
N LEU A 78 0.52 -7.27 -2.34
CA LEU A 78 0.00 -8.06 -3.46
C LEU A 78 0.00 -9.56 -3.13
N ILE A 79 -1.19 -10.16 -3.17
CA ILE A 79 -1.43 -11.55 -2.81
C ILE A 79 -1.51 -12.44 -4.06
N GLU A 80 -2.28 -12.02 -5.06
CA GLU A 80 -2.46 -12.77 -6.31
C GLU A 80 -2.39 -11.81 -7.51
N PRO A 81 -1.43 -12.01 -8.44
CA PRO A 81 -0.29 -12.92 -8.36
C PRO A 81 0.75 -12.44 -7.34
N LYS A 82 1.47 -13.37 -6.69
CA LYS A 82 2.57 -13.00 -5.78
C LYS A 82 3.81 -12.64 -6.60
N LEU A 83 4.32 -11.42 -6.43
CA LEU A 83 5.48 -10.90 -7.18
C LEU A 83 6.56 -10.34 -6.24
N THR A 84 7.82 -10.53 -6.61
CA THR A 84 8.96 -9.89 -5.94
C THR A 84 9.14 -8.43 -6.41
N VAL A 85 9.94 -7.66 -5.68
CA VAL A 85 10.24 -6.26 -6.04
C VAL A 85 10.89 -6.17 -7.43
N GLU A 86 11.72 -7.15 -7.79
CA GLU A 86 12.40 -7.25 -9.09
C GLU A 86 11.42 -7.57 -10.22
N GLU A 87 10.46 -8.47 -9.97
CA GLU A 87 9.40 -8.79 -10.94
C GLU A 87 8.48 -7.58 -11.16
N LEU A 88 8.11 -6.87 -10.09
CA LEU A 88 7.34 -5.62 -10.17
C LEU A 88 8.07 -4.56 -10.99
N ALA A 89 9.40 -4.45 -10.88
CA ALA A 89 10.19 -3.50 -11.66
C ALA A 89 10.15 -3.75 -13.17
N SER A 90 9.70 -4.94 -13.60
CA SER A 90 9.57 -5.32 -15.01
C SER A 90 8.13 -5.14 -15.55
N MET A 91 7.19 -4.67 -14.73
CA MET A 91 5.82 -4.39 -15.14
C MET A 91 5.72 -3.13 -16.00
N ILE A 92 4.53 -2.90 -16.56
CA ILE A 92 4.21 -1.65 -17.24
C ILE A 92 4.44 -0.49 -16.26
N PHE A 93 5.16 0.54 -16.72
CA PHE A 93 5.50 1.72 -15.94
C PHE A 93 4.25 2.33 -15.28
N GLY A 94 4.33 2.65 -13.98
CA GLY A 94 3.26 3.24 -13.20
C GLY A 94 2.32 2.23 -12.54
N VAL A 95 2.27 0.97 -13.01
CA VAL A 95 1.40 -0.05 -12.41
C VAL A 95 1.86 -0.48 -11.01
N PRO A 96 3.15 -0.79 -10.77
CA PRO A 96 3.62 -1.12 -9.42
C PRO A 96 3.34 0.02 -8.43
N GLU A 97 3.52 1.25 -8.87
CA GLU A 97 3.29 2.45 -8.06
C GLU A 97 1.81 2.60 -7.71
N PHE A 98 0.91 2.36 -8.66
CA PHE A 98 -0.54 2.37 -8.43
C PHE A 98 -0.99 1.29 -7.44
N ILE A 99 -0.49 0.04 -7.59
CA ILE A 99 -0.76 -1.05 -6.64
C ILE A 99 -0.25 -0.66 -5.25
N GLY A 100 0.96 -0.14 -5.16
CA GLY A 100 1.57 0.29 -3.90
C GLY A 100 0.78 1.39 -3.21
N ALA A 101 0.33 2.39 -3.96
CA ALA A 101 -0.50 3.47 -3.46
C ALA A 101 -1.82 2.93 -2.88
N LYS A 102 -2.49 2.01 -3.59
CA LYS A 102 -3.72 1.38 -3.11
C LYS A 102 -3.50 0.50 -1.89
N VAL A 103 -2.39 -0.21 -1.80
CA VAL A 103 -2.00 -0.95 -0.60
C VAL A 103 -1.82 -0.01 0.60
N LEU A 104 -1.14 1.12 0.45
CA LEU A 104 -0.95 2.10 1.53
C LEU A 104 -2.27 2.79 1.94
N GLU A 105 -3.15 3.07 0.98
CA GLU A 105 -4.50 3.61 1.21
C GLU A 105 -5.33 2.68 2.10
N ILE A 106 -5.48 1.41 1.73
CA ILE A 106 -6.26 0.44 2.53
C ILE A 106 -5.60 0.08 3.86
N SER A 107 -4.30 0.41 4.00
CA SER A 107 -3.55 0.30 5.26
C SER A 107 -3.71 1.52 6.17
N GLY A 108 -4.37 2.58 5.71
CA GLY A 108 -4.63 3.80 6.49
C GLY A 108 -3.45 4.78 6.57
N VAL A 109 -2.44 4.65 5.70
CA VAL A 109 -1.28 5.57 5.66
C VAL A 109 -1.59 6.83 4.86
N VAL A 110 -2.36 6.66 3.78
CA VAL A 110 -2.78 7.75 2.92
C VAL A 110 -4.29 7.89 3.13
N PRO A 111 -4.81 9.12 3.34
CA PRO A 111 -6.26 9.31 3.31
C PRO A 111 -6.80 8.74 2.00
N GLU A 112 -7.92 8.01 2.04
CA GLU A 112 -8.61 7.55 0.83
C GLU A 112 -8.70 8.74 -0.13
N GLU A 113 -7.91 8.74 -1.21
CA GLU A 113 -8.04 9.76 -2.24
C GLU A 113 -9.51 9.77 -2.62
N GLU A 114 -10.11 10.96 -2.59
CA GLU A 114 -11.50 11.28 -2.87
C GLU A 114 -12.02 10.53 -4.10
N SER A 115 -12.34 9.25 -3.94
CA SER A 115 -12.92 8.37 -4.94
C SER A 115 -14.43 8.65 -5.07
N LYS A 116 -14.80 9.91 -4.78
CA LYS A 116 -16.06 10.57 -5.01
C LYS A 116 -15.82 11.94 -5.65
N LYS A 117 -15.28 11.94 -6.87
CA LYS A 117 -15.82 12.80 -7.93
C LYS A 117 -16.52 11.92 -8.96
N LYS A 118 -17.66 11.38 -8.56
CA LYS A 118 -18.80 11.16 -9.44
C LYS A 118 -19.84 12.21 -9.06
N GLU A 119 -19.81 13.34 -9.74
CA GLU A 119 -20.99 14.07 -10.22
C GLU A 119 -20.68 14.54 -11.64
#